data_AF-A0A356TM32-F1
#
_entry.id   AF-A0A356TM32-F1
#
_cell.length_a   1.000
_cell.length_b   1.000
_cell.length_c   1.000
_cell.angle_alpha   90.00
_cell.angle_beta   90.00
_cell.angle_gamma   90.00
#
_symmetry.space_group_name_H-M   'P 1'
#
loop_
_entity.id
_entity.type
_entity.pdbx_description
1 polymer ?
#
loop_
_entity_poly.entity_id
_entity_poly.type
_entity_poly.pdbx_seq_one_letter_code
_entity_poly.pdbx_strand_id
1 'polypeptide(L)'
;DRKLLPLDLEAHQRAMEVAAAVHSLGAHELSFSTKPSVLEATALVGALADGARGRESALDELLLRSVGWREIPQADWGEESQEVDPEIFAVTQVSLAVADASGLGSHGAWRWSRGLAIVRRLERALASHRVAAERTLEANDLPWTIARRAVSAARLAENAMSLLRLPTSARRATVHAALIISATGLAERGGVTLAEAATRALARAIETPPPTGRISPHRVRVVALLRALSQDAPDDPSTGLEDLPAAKLIALTYRLERDRRPEGVDFELTKLDLLSAAAGDEEVDGAWLRLVINAEGVVPPGARVVLPDGSRGVVMGPGDPMDAWRPSVLVGGRVVIPDLPVRLGAER
;
A
#
# COMPACT_ATOMS: atom_id res chain seq x y z
N ASP A 1 8.91 13.29 35.11
CA ASP A 1 8.03 12.87 36.21
C ASP A 1 7.01 11.84 35.76
N ARG A 2 7.18 10.58 36.17
CA ARG A 2 6.15 9.55 36.00
C ARG A 2 5.39 9.45 37.32
N LYS A 3 4.19 10.03 37.37
CA LYS A 3 3.30 9.92 38.53
C LYS A 3 2.36 8.75 38.27
N LEU A 4 2.50 7.66 39.03
CA LEU A 4 1.54 6.56 38.99
C LEU A 4 0.23 7.06 39.58
N LEU A 5 -0.86 6.91 38.83
CA LEU A 5 -2.21 7.17 39.30
C LEU A 5 -2.78 5.85 39.85
N PRO A 6 -3.34 5.83 41.06
CA PRO A 6 -4.03 4.65 41.55
C PRO A 6 -5.22 4.34 40.62
N LEU A 7 -5.24 3.12 40.09
CA LEU A 7 -6.35 2.58 39.30
C LEU A 7 -7.29 1.85 40.26
N ASP A 8 -8.37 2.51 40.66
CA ASP A 8 -9.52 1.81 41.20
C ASP A 8 -10.29 1.09 40.08
N LEU A 9 -11.27 0.25 40.43
CA LEU A 9 -12.03 -0.53 39.45
C LEU A 9 -12.71 0.34 38.40
N GLU A 10 -13.23 1.50 38.80
CA GLU A 10 -13.91 2.44 37.92
C GLU A 10 -12.92 3.13 36.96
N ALA A 11 -11.77 3.57 37.46
CA ALA A 11 -10.70 4.13 36.66
C ALA A 11 -10.10 3.10 35.70
N HIS A 12 -10.00 1.83 36.11
CA HIS A 12 -9.56 0.74 35.26
C HIS A 12 -10.54 0.52 34.10
N GLN A 13 -11.84 0.44 34.38
CA GLN A 13 -12.84 0.27 33.34
C GLN A 13 -12.86 1.44 32.35
N ARG A 14 -12.78 2.69 32.84
CA ARG A 14 -12.66 3.89 31.98
C ARG A 14 -11.38 3.87 31.14
N ALA A 15 -10.26 3.42 31.71
CA ALA A 15 -9.01 3.28 30.98
C ALA A 15 -9.11 2.22 29.86
N MET A 16 -9.79 1.10 30.12
CA MET A 16 -10.05 0.06 29.11
C MET A 16 -10.97 0.57 27.99
N GLU A 17 -12.01 1.33 28.30
CA GLU A 17 -12.89 1.94 27.29
C GLU A 17 -12.14 2.93 26.39
N VAL A 18 -11.30 3.77 26.98
CA VAL A 18 -10.44 4.69 26.22
C VAL A 18 -9.40 3.92 25.41
N ALA A 19 -8.78 2.87 25.95
CA ALA A 19 -7.81 2.05 25.24
C ALA A 19 -8.44 1.35 24.03
N ALA A 20 -9.64 0.77 24.18
CA ALA A 20 -10.39 0.17 23.09
C ALA A 20 -10.75 1.20 22.01
N ALA A 21 -11.18 2.40 22.42
CA ALA A 21 -11.43 3.49 21.50
C ALA A 21 -10.17 3.92 20.73
N VAL A 22 -9.03 4.08 21.43
CA VAL A 22 -7.73 4.41 20.82
C VAL A 22 -7.28 3.32 19.84
N HIS A 23 -7.49 2.05 20.18
CA HIS A 23 -7.20 0.90 19.33
C HIS A 23 -8.04 0.90 18.04
N SER A 24 -9.35 1.13 18.15
CA SER A 24 -10.25 1.29 16.99
C SER A 24 -9.82 2.42 16.05
N LEU A 25 -9.08 3.41 16.54
CA LEU A 25 -8.53 4.52 15.75
C LEU A 25 -7.14 4.20 15.17
N GLY A 26 -6.60 3.00 15.43
CA GLY A 26 -5.30 2.53 14.97
C GLY A 26 -4.11 3.13 15.72
N ALA A 27 -4.28 3.45 17.01
CA ALA A 27 -3.20 3.83 17.91
C ALA A 27 -3.18 2.90 19.13
N HIS A 28 -2.04 2.85 19.82
CA HIS A 28 -1.87 2.09 21.07
C HIS A 28 -1.45 3.00 22.23
N GLU A 29 -0.88 4.15 21.89
CA GLU A 29 -0.39 5.12 22.85
C GLU A 29 -0.84 6.52 22.43
N LEU A 30 -1.31 7.30 23.40
CA LEU A 30 -1.48 8.75 23.29
C LEU A 30 -0.42 9.41 24.18
N SER A 31 0.28 10.37 23.62
CA SER A 31 1.31 11.15 24.29
C SER A 31 0.90 12.63 24.27
N PHE A 32 1.12 13.33 25.38
CA PHE A 32 0.77 14.74 25.52
C PHE A 32 2.06 15.52 25.74
N SER A 33 2.53 16.21 24.71
CA SER A 33 3.77 17.00 24.76
C SER A 33 3.58 18.29 25.57
N THR A 34 2.36 18.82 25.53
CA THR A 34 1.91 20.00 26.28
C THR A 34 0.45 19.81 26.68
N LYS A 35 -0.08 20.66 27.56
CA LYS A 35 -1.51 20.66 27.90
C LYS A 35 -2.33 20.98 26.64
N PRO A 36 -3.27 20.11 26.22
CA PRO A 36 -4.12 20.40 25.06
C PRO A 36 -4.98 21.64 25.27
N SER A 37 -5.17 22.39 24.19
CA SER A 37 -6.22 23.42 24.14
C SER A 37 -7.61 22.80 24.26
N VAL A 38 -8.62 23.59 24.63
CA VAL A 38 -10.02 23.11 24.69
C VAL A 38 -10.45 22.52 23.35
N LEU A 39 -10.09 23.17 22.24
CA LEU A 39 -10.40 22.69 20.89
C LEU A 39 -9.77 21.33 20.59
N GLU A 40 -8.50 21.13 20.94
CA GLU A 40 -7.80 19.86 20.76
C GLU A 40 -8.37 18.76 21.65
N ALA A 41 -8.72 19.08 22.90
CA ALA A 41 -9.35 18.14 23.81
C ALA A 41 -10.72 17.70 23.28
N THR A 42 -11.55 18.63 22.80
CA THR A 42 -12.86 18.32 22.21
C THR A 42 -12.71 17.47 20.94
N ALA A 43 -11.74 17.80 20.07
CA ALA A 43 -11.48 17.02 18.86
C ALA A 43 -11.02 15.58 19.19
N LEU A 44 -10.10 15.42 20.14
CA LEU A 44 -9.63 14.11 20.59
C LEU A 44 -10.77 13.29 21.21
N VAL A 45 -11.56 13.88 22.11
CA VAL A 45 -12.73 13.21 22.72
C VAL A 45 -13.76 12.82 21.67
N GLY A 46 -13.99 13.66 20.66
CA GLY A 46 -14.85 13.33 19.52
C GLY A 46 -14.37 12.11 18.75
N ALA A 47 -13.08 12.05 18.41
CA ALA A 47 -12.52 10.87 17.75
C ALA A 47 -12.56 9.62 18.64
N LEU A 48 -12.27 9.74 19.93
CA LEU A 48 -12.41 8.63 20.88
C LEU A 48 -13.85 8.13 20.95
N ALA A 49 -14.83 9.04 20.99
CA ALA A 49 -16.24 8.67 21.00
C ALA A 49 -16.66 7.96 19.70
N ASP A 50 -16.11 8.36 18.55
CA ASP A 50 -16.34 7.66 17.28
C ASP A 50 -15.66 6.28 17.27
N GLY A 51 -14.40 6.20 17.72
CA GLY A 51 -13.68 4.94 17.88
C GLY A 51 -14.39 3.96 18.80
N ALA A 52 -14.96 4.45 19.91
CA ALA A 52 -15.77 3.65 20.85
C ALA A 52 -17.06 3.10 20.22
N ARG A 53 -17.63 3.82 19.22
CA ARG A 53 -18.78 3.34 18.44
C ARG A 53 -18.38 2.43 17.28
N GLY A 54 -17.12 2.02 17.20
CA GLY A 54 -16.57 1.26 16.07
C GLY A 54 -16.55 2.05 14.76
N ARG A 55 -16.65 3.38 14.82
CA ARG A 55 -16.51 4.23 13.64
C ARG A 55 -15.03 4.54 13.46
N GLU A 56 -14.53 4.25 12.27
CA GLU A 56 -13.17 4.61 11.88
C GLU A 56 -13.08 6.14 11.74
N SER A 57 -12.55 6.79 12.77
CA SER A 57 -12.06 8.16 12.71
C SER A 57 -10.54 8.13 12.64
N ALA A 58 -9.93 8.88 11.72
CA ALA A 58 -8.50 8.87 11.58
C ALA A 58 -7.90 9.92 12.53
N LEU A 59 -7.19 9.49 13.59
CA LEU A 59 -6.40 10.41 14.43
C LEU A 59 -5.45 11.26 13.57
N ASP A 60 -4.92 10.69 12.49
CA ASP A 60 -4.10 11.36 11.47
C ASP A 60 -4.83 12.51 10.76
N GLU A 61 -6.16 12.60 10.86
CA GLU A 61 -6.96 13.70 10.33
C GLU A 61 -7.20 14.82 11.35
N LEU A 62 -6.97 14.55 12.64
CA LEU A 62 -7.04 15.56 13.68
C LEU A 62 -5.71 16.31 13.78
N LEU A 63 -5.77 17.64 13.64
CA LEU A 63 -4.60 18.49 13.89
C LEU A 63 -4.46 18.77 15.38
N LEU A 64 -3.98 17.77 16.12
CA LEU A 64 -3.63 17.89 17.54
C LEU A 64 -2.13 18.19 17.67
N ARG A 65 -1.77 19.43 17.98
CA ARG A 65 -0.36 19.83 18.12
C ARG A 65 0.23 19.37 19.46
N SER A 66 -0.61 19.32 20.48
CA SER A 66 -0.23 18.90 21.84
C SER A 66 -0.32 17.40 22.07
N VAL A 67 -0.95 16.64 21.16
CA VAL A 67 -1.20 15.21 21.31
C VAL A 67 -0.49 14.47 20.19
N GLY A 68 0.50 13.67 20.54
CA GLY A 68 1.06 12.66 19.66
C GLY A 68 0.37 11.32 19.90
N TRP A 69 0.32 10.47 18.89
CA TRP A 69 -0.07 9.08 19.07
C TRP A 69 0.94 8.18 18.41
N ARG A 70 1.02 6.96 18.93
CA ARG A 70 1.88 5.93 18.39
C ARG A 70 1.10 4.64 18.30
N GLU A 71 1.27 3.98 17.17
CA GLU A 71 0.97 2.58 17.03
C GLU A 71 2.19 1.80 17.57
N ILE A 72 1.98 0.98 18.60
CA ILE A 72 2.99 0.03 19.05
C ILE A 72 2.78 -1.26 18.23
N PRO A 73 3.72 -1.65 17.37
CA PRO A 73 3.62 -2.92 16.65
C PRO A 73 3.52 -4.05 17.66
N GLN A 74 2.60 -5.00 17.45
CA GLN A 74 2.39 -6.18 18.32
C GLN A 74 1.90 -5.88 19.74
N ALA A 75 1.27 -4.71 19.98
CA ALA A 75 0.63 -4.46 21.26
C ALA A 75 -0.72 -5.19 21.36
N ASP A 76 -0.72 -6.34 22.02
CA ASP A 76 -1.93 -7.09 22.37
C ASP A 76 -2.44 -6.66 23.75
N TRP A 77 -3.72 -6.29 23.83
CA TRP A 77 -4.40 -5.94 25.08
C TRP A 77 -5.54 -6.93 25.35
N GLY A 78 -5.34 -7.88 26.27
CA GLY A 78 -6.40 -8.73 26.80
C GLY A 78 -5.91 -10.07 27.34
N GLU A 79 -6.41 -10.46 28.52
CA GLU A 79 -6.29 -11.79 29.10
C GLU A 79 -6.96 -12.83 28.18
N GLU A 80 -6.26 -13.94 27.93
CA GLU A 80 -6.59 -14.99 26.94
C GLU A 80 -6.70 -14.50 25.48
N SER A 81 -5.60 -13.94 24.96
CA SER A 81 -5.39 -13.90 23.51
C SER A 81 -5.34 -15.33 22.97
N GLN A 82 -6.35 -15.75 22.20
CA GLN A 82 -6.12 -16.81 21.22
C GLN A 82 -5.07 -16.24 20.26
N GLU A 83 -3.83 -16.74 20.33
CA GLU A 83 -2.80 -16.47 19.33
C GLU A 83 -3.38 -16.85 17.98
N VAL A 84 -3.83 -15.86 17.21
CA VAL A 84 -4.24 -16.08 15.82
C VAL A 84 -2.94 -16.30 15.05
N ASP A 85 -2.86 -17.42 14.37
CA ASP A 85 -1.72 -17.74 13.51
C ASP A 85 -1.38 -16.54 12.58
N PRO A 86 -0.11 -16.09 12.53
CA PRO A 86 0.29 -14.90 11.77
C PRO A 86 -0.05 -14.97 10.28
N GLU A 87 -0.06 -16.16 9.68
CA GLU A 87 -0.48 -16.38 8.29
C GLU A 87 -2.00 -16.21 8.16
N ILE A 88 -2.80 -16.81 9.04
CA ILE A 88 -4.27 -16.61 9.06
C ILE A 88 -4.62 -15.13 9.25
N PHE A 89 -3.92 -14.44 10.16
CA PHE A 89 -4.11 -13.01 10.38
C PHE A 89 -3.82 -12.20 9.10
N ALA A 90 -2.70 -12.47 8.43
CA ALA A 90 -2.32 -11.77 7.20
C ALA A 90 -3.35 -12.00 6.08
N VAL A 91 -3.78 -13.23 5.86
CA VAL A 91 -4.83 -13.59 4.87
C VAL A 91 -6.12 -12.84 5.19
N THR A 92 -6.50 -12.78 6.46
CA THR A 92 -7.72 -12.09 6.93
C THR A 92 -7.63 -10.59 6.67
N GLN A 93 -6.51 -9.94 6.99
CA GLN A 93 -6.34 -8.51 6.76
C GLN A 93 -6.41 -8.14 5.27
N VAL A 94 -5.80 -8.94 4.38
CA VAL A 94 -5.89 -8.73 2.92
C VAL A 94 -7.32 -8.94 2.41
N SER A 95 -8.00 -9.99 2.88
CA SER A 95 -9.39 -10.27 2.49
C SER A 95 -10.33 -9.14 2.93
N LEU A 96 -10.16 -8.65 4.16
CA LEU A 96 -10.89 -7.48 4.66
C LEU A 96 -10.55 -6.22 3.87
N ALA A 97 -9.30 -6.02 3.46
CA ALA A 97 -8.91 -4.89 2.61
C ALA A 97 -9.65 -4.91 1.25
N VAL A 98 -9.81 -6.10 0.63
CA VAL A 98 -10.58 -6.26 -0.63
C VAL A 98 -12.08 -6.04 -0.40
N ALA A 99 -12.64 -6.55 0.69
CA ALA A 99 -14.04 -6.30 1.06
C ALA A 99 -14.29 -4.81 1.33
N ASP A 100 -13.39 -4.14 2.05
CA ASP A 100 -13.43 -2.70 2.30
C ASP A 100 -13.18 -1.90 1.02
N ALA A 101 -12.45 -2.42 0.04
CA ALA A 101 -12.31 -1.77 -1.26
C ALA A 101 -13.57 -1.89 -2.13
N SER A 102 -14.47 -2.85 -1.82
CA SER A 102 -15.73 -3.02 -2.52
C SER A 102 -16.64 -1.80 -2.27
N GLY A 103 -16.86 -1.02 -3.33
CA GLY A 103 -17.56 0.26 -3.28
C GLY A 103 -16.66 1.49 -3.24
N LEU A 104 -15.33 1.37 -3.36
CA LEU A 104 -14.46 2.53 -3.58
C LEU A 104 -14.63 3.11 -5.00
N GLY A 105 -15.00 2.29 -5.99
CA GLY A 105 -15.24 2.72 -7.38
C GLY A 105 -16.59 3.42 -7.61
N SER A 106 -17.42 3.61 -6.58
CA SER A 106 -18.70 4.33 -6.73
C SER A 106 -18.48 5.83 -6.95
N HIS A 107 -19.41 6.48 -7.65
CA HIS A 107 -19.40 7.92 -7.86
C HIS A 107 -19.48 8.69 -6.54
N GLY A 108 -18.85 9.87 -6.48
CA GLY A 108 -18.90 10.80 -5.35
C GLY A 108 -17.60 10.91 -4.53
N ALA A 109 -17.67 11.70 -3.46
CA ALA A 109 -16.53 12.09 -2.64
C ALA A 109 -15.73 10.91 -2.07
N TRP A 110 -14.40 11.05 -1.98
CA TRP A 110 -13.53 10.00 -1.46
C TRP A 110 -13.65 9.82 0.06
N ARG A 111 -13.84 8.58 0.51
CA ARG A 111 -13.94 8.24 1.94
C ARG A 111 -12.55 8.03 2.51
N TRP A 112 -11.91 9.12 2.94
CA TRP A 112 -10.52 9.13 3.43
C TRP A 112 -10.23 8.13 4.55
N SER A 113 -11.10 8.00 5.55
CA SER A 113 -10.93 7.05 6.65
C SER A 113 -10.88 5.60 6.15
N ARG A 114 -11.83 5.23 5.28
CA ARG A 114 -11.88 3.90 4.65
C ARG A 114 -10.64 3.61 3.80
N GLY A 115 -10.19 4.59 3.00
CA GLY A 115 -8.95 4.46 2.24
C GLY A 115 -7.73 4.23 3.13
N LEU A 116 -7.62 4.97 4.24
CA LEU A 116 -6.52 4.82 5.19
C LEU A 116 -6.59 3.48 5.97
N ALA A 117 -7.79 3.01 6.31
CA ALA A 117 -7.99 1.72 6.95
C ALA A 117 -7.47 0.58 6.08
N ILE A 118 -7.76 0.59 4.77
CA ILE A 118 -7.22 -0.37 3.80
C ILE A 118 -5.69 -0.34 3.78
N VAL A 119 -5.08 0.86 3.72
CA VAL A 119 -3.62 1.00 3.78
C VAL A 119 -3.06 0.34 5.04
N ARG A 120 -3.64 0.63 6.20
CA ARG A 120 -3.20 0.04 7.49
C ARG A 120 -3.39 -1.47 7.55
N ARG A 121 -4.45 -2.02 6.95
CA ARG A 121 -4.64 -3.48 6.82
C ARG A 121 -3.50 -4.12 6.03
N LEU A 122 -3.10 -3.52 4.91
CA LEU A 122 -2.00 -4.01 4.09
C LEU A 122 -0.66 -3.94 4.84
N GLU A 123 -0.39 -2.85 5.56
CA GLU A 123 0.79 -2.71 6.42
C GLU A 123 0.86 -3.84 7.46
N ARG A 124 -0.25 -4.09 8.18
CA ARG A 124 -0.33 -5.15 9.20
C ARG A 124 -0.18 -6.55 8.60
N ALA A 125 -0.78 -6.80 7.45
CA ALA A 125 -0.66 -8.09 6.76
C ALA A 125 0.79 -8.39 6.39
N LEU A 126 1.48 -7.42 5.78
CA LEU A 126 2.87 -7.56 5.35
C LEU A 126 3.85 -7.64 6.53
N ALA A 127 3.54 -6.97 7.64
CA ALA A 127 4.33 -7.04 8.87
C ALA A 127 4.16 -8.39 9.61
N SER A 128 2.95 -8.97 9.56
CA SER A 128 2.64 -10.24 10.22
C SER A 128 3.20 -11.45 9.45
N HIS A 129 2.85 -11.58 8.17
CA HIS A 129 3.29 -12.71 7.35
C HIS A 129 3.30 -12.33 5.85
N ARG A 130 4.44 -11.80 5.39
CA ARG A 130 4.62 -11.28 4.03
C ARG A 130 4.21 -12.26 2.93
N VAL A 131 4.69 -13.51 3.00
CA VAL A 131 4.41 -14.54 1.97
C VAL A 131 2.92 -14.82 1.84
N ALA A 132 2.19 -14.87 2.96
CA ALA A 132 0.76 -15.11 2.94
C ALA A 132 0.00 -13.89 2.41
N ALA A 133 0.38 -12.68 2.82
CA ALA A 133 -0.21 -11.44 2.30
C ALA A 133 -0.03 -11.31 0.77
N GLU A 134 1.13 -11.71 0.25
CA GLU A 134 1.44 -11.72 -1.19
C GLU A 134 0.65 -12.79 -1.95
N ARG A 135 0.54 -13.99 -1.39
CA ARG A 135 -0.18 -15.12 -2.01
C ARG A 135 -1.69 -14.95 -1.99
N THR A 136 -2.25 -14.32 -0.96
CA THR A 136 -3.71 -14.22 -0.77
C THR A 136 -4.42 -13.63 -2.00
N LEU A 137 -3.82 -12.61 -2.63
CA LEU A 137 -4.40 -11.97 -3.81
C LEU A 137 -4.22 -12.77 -5.10
N GLU A 138 -3.33 -13.75 -5.20
CA GLU A 138 -3.12 -14.56 -6.41
C GLU A 138 -3.71 -15.97 -6.27
N ALA A 139 -3.73 -16.53 -5.06
CA ALA A 139 -4.14 -17.91 -4.80
C ALA A 139 -5.67 -18.10 -4.70
N ASN A 140 -6.44 -17.02 -4.70
CA ASN A 140 -7.89 -17.09 -4.57
C ASN A 140 -8.55 -17.12 -5.96
N ASP A 141 -9.37 -18.15 -6.23
CA ASP A 141 -10.12 -18.35 -7.49
C ASP A 141 -11.25 -17.32 -7.73
N LEU A 142 -11.41 -16.34 -6.83
CA LEU A 142 -12.34 -15.24 -7.05
C LEU A 142 -11.97 -14.40 -8.29
N PRO A 143 -12.92 -13.70 -8.92
CA PRO A 143 -12.63 -12.81 -10.04
C PRO A 143 -11.70 -11.65 -9.68
N TRP A 144 -10.92 -11.18 -10.65
CA TRP A 144 -10.15 -9.93 -10.55
C TRP A 144 -11.01 -8.68 -10.73
N THR A 145 -11.81 -8.38 -9.70
CA THR A 145 -12.62 -7.16 -9.64
C THR A 145 -11.76 -5.91 -9.56
N ILE A 146 -12.35 -4.75 -9.87
CA ILE A 146 -11.71 -3.42 -9.70
C ILE A 146 -11.18 -3.25 -8.26
N ALA A 147 -11.94 -3.68 -7.26
CA ALA A 147 -11.55 -3.59 -5.86
C ALA A 147 -10.30 -4.43 -5.56
N ARG A 148 -10.26 -5.69 -6.04
CA ARG A 148 -9.11 -6.59 -5.85
C ARG A 148 -7.86 -6.04 -6.54
N ARG A 149 -8.00 -5.55 -7.77
CA ARG A 149 -6.90 -4.93 -8.54
C ARG A 149 -6.39 -3.65 -7.88
N ALA A 150 -7.26 -2.80 -7.36
CA ALA A 150 -6.86 -1.60 -6.62
C ALA A 150 -6.10 -1.91 -5.33
N VAL A 151 -6.54 -2.93 -4.57
CA VAL A 151 -5.82 -3.43 -3.39
C VAL A 151 -4.49 -4.06 -3.77
N SER A 152 -4.42 -4.78 -4.90
CA SER A 152 -3.17 -5.34 -5.42
C SER A 152 -2.16 -4.26 -5.78
N ALA A 153 -2.57 -3.20 -6.49
CA ALA A 153 -1.71 -2.06 -6.81
C ALA A 153 -1.17 -1.40 -5.54
N ALA A 154 -2.04 -1.15 -4.56
CA ALA A 154 -1.66 -0.60 -3.27
C ALA A 154 -0.68 -1.51 -2.52
N ARG A 155 -0.91 -2.84 -2.52
CA ARG A 155 -0.01 -3.82 -1.90
C ARG A 155 1.36 -3.84 -2.58
N LEU A 156 1.42 -3.84 -3.91
CA LEU A 156 2.68 -3.76 -4.66
C LEU A 156 3.47 -2.51 -4.28
N ALA A 157 2.79 -1.36 -4.18
CA ALA A 157 3.40 -0.11 -3.75
C ALA A 157 3.92 -0.18 -2.30
N GLU A 158 3.13 -0.74 -1.37
CA GLU A 158 3.55 -0.91 0.04
C GLU A 158 4.77 -1.82 0.16
N ASN A 159 4.78 -2.92 -0.58
CA ASN A 159 5.85 -3.91 -0.53
C ASN A 159 7.17 -3.31 -1.04
N ALA A 160 7.13 -2.60 -2.17
CA ALA A 160 8.27 -1.89 -2.74
C ALA A 160 8.77 -0.76 -1.83
N MET A 161 7.86 0.07 -1.30
CA MET A 161 8.23 1.18 -0.40
C MET A 161 8.82 0.70 0.93
N SER A 162 8.38 -0.46 1.42
CA SER A 162 8.92 -1.08 2.64
C SER A 162 10.39 -1.45 2.49
N LEU A 163 10.85 -1.85 1.30
CA LEU A 163 12.27 -2.12 1.04
C LEU A 163 13.13 -0.85 1.08
N LEU A 164 12.56 0.31 0.71
CA LEU A 164 13.27 1.59 0.69
C LEU A 164 13.45 2.23 2.08
N ARG A 165 12.88 1.64 3.14
CA ARG A 165 12.95 2.15 4.53
C ARG A 165 12.56 3.62 4.67
N LEU A 166 11.62 4.08 3.86
CA LEU A 166 11.12 5.45 3.89
C LEU A 166 10.25 5.71 5.13
N PRO A 167 10.08 6.99 5.54
CA PRO A 167 9.20 7.33 6.65
C PRO A 167 7.78 6.83 6.42
N THR A 168 7.15 6.27 7.46
CA THR A 168 5.78 5.72 7.41
C THR A 168 4.77 6.70 6.80
N SER A 169 4.90 8.00 7.07
CA SER A 169 4.00 9.02 6.52
C SER A 169 4.10 9.17 5.00
N ALA A 170 5.30 9.00 4.43
CA ALA A 170 5.50 9.06 2.98
C ALA A 170 4.99 7.77 2.32
N ARG A 171 5.33 6.62 2.92
CA ARG A 171 4.86 5.31 2.48
C ARG A 171 3.32 5.23 2.45
N ARG A 172 2.64 5.57 3.55
CA ARG A 172 1.17 5.60 3.64
C ARG A 172 0.54 6.52 2.60
N ALA A 173 1.14 7.69 2.34
CA ALA A 173 0.63 8.61 1.33
C ALA A 173 0.75 8.04 -0.09
N THR A 174 1.88 7.42 -0.44
CA THR A 174 2.09 6.75 -1.73
C THR A 174 1.11 5.61 -1.94
N VAL A 175 0.93 4.74 -0.94
CA VAL A 175 0.01 3.59 -1.03
C VAL A 175 -1.44 4.04 -1.13
N HIS A 176 -1.82 5.08 -0.38
CA HIS A 176 -3.16 5.65 -0.48
C HIS A 176 -3.40 6.26 -1.86
N ALA A 177 -2.41 6.96 -2.43
CA ALA A 177 -2.48 7.50 -3.79
C ALA A 177 -2.63 6.37 -4.84
N ALA A 178 -1.85 5.30 -4.74
CA ALA A 178 -1.98 4.12 -5.61
C ALA A 178 -3.38 3.47 -5.50
N LEU A 179 -3.92 3.39 -4.28
CA LEU A 179 -5.26 2.84 -4.03
C LEU A 179 -6.36 3.68 -4.69
N ILE A 180 -6.38 5.00 -4.44
CA ILE A 180 -7.44 5.87 -4.98
C ILE A 180 -7.36 5.96 -6.51
N ILE A 181 -6.16 6.07 -7.09
CA ILE A 181 -5.95 6.10 -8.55
C ILE A 181 -6.47 4.82 -9.17
N SER A 182 -6.09 3.66 -8.63
CA SER A 182 -6.57 2.37 -9.14
C SER A 182 -8.08 2.21 -8.97
N ALA A 183 -8.63 2.64 -7.85
CA ALA A 183 -10.08 2.57 -7.60
C ALA A 183 -10.91 3.48 -8.53
N THR A 184 -10.33 4.54 -9.10
CA THR A 184 -11.00 5.47 -10.02
C THR A 184 -10.65 5.30 -11.49
N GLY A 185 -9.51 4.68 -11.78
CA GLY A 185 -8.97 4.53 -13.12
C GLY A 185 -9.29 3.19 -13.78
N LEU A 186 -9.30 2.12 -12.98
CA LEU A 186 -9.54 0.77 -13.49
C LEU A 186 -11.01 0.57 -13.85
N ALA A 187 -11.24 -0.15 -14.94
CA ALA A 187 -12.55 -0.62 -15.37
C ALA A 187 -12.61 -2.16 -15.27
N GLU A 188 -13.76 -2.75 -15.62
CA GLU A 188 -13.93 -4.21 -15.64
C GLU A 188 -12.81 -4.92 -16.44
N ARG A 189 -12.41 -4.30 -17.55
CA ARG A 189 -11.19 -4.60 -18.31
C ARG A 189 -10.43 -3.30 -18.57
N GLY A 190 -9.11 -3.38 -18.58
CA GLY A 190 -8.21 -2.26 -18.79
C GLY A 190 -8.44 -1.19 -17.74
N GLY A 191 -8.73 0.00 -18.23
CA GLY A 191 -8.88 1.22 -17.46
C GLY A 191 -8.38 2.40 -18.26
N VAL A 192 -8.57 3.60 -17.72
CA VAL A 192 -8.13 4.82 -18.40
C VAL A 192 -6.63 5.05 -18.26
N THR A 193 -6.12 6.09 -18.92
CA THR A 193 -4.74 6.54 -18.75
C THR A 193 -4.47 6.91 -17.28
N LEU A 194 -3.19 6.91 -16.88
CA LEU A 194 -2.80 7.27 -15.51
C LEU A 194 -3.22 8.71 -15.17
N ALA A 195 -3.05 9.65 -16.11
CA ALA A 195 -3.40 11.05 -15.92
C ALA A 195 -4.92 11.24 -15.76
N GLU A 196 -5.73 10.55 -16.56
CA GLU A 196 -7.18 10.54 -16.40
C GLU A 196 -7.59 9.92 -15.05
N ALA A 197 -6.98 8.80 -14.66
CA ALA A 197 -7.22 8.15 -13.39
C ALA A 197 -6.88 9.07 -12.20
N ALA A 198 -5.73 9.76 -12.26
CA ALA A 198 -5.27 10.72 -11.27
C ALA A 198 -6.15 11.96 -11.21
N THR A 199 -6.64 12.45 -12.36
CA THR A 199 -7.60 13.56 -12.42
C THR A 199 -8.91 13.19 -11.73
N ARG A 200 -9.46 12.01 -12.02
CA ARG A 200 -10.68 11.50 -11.35
C ARG A 200 -10.46 11.30 -9.85
N ALA A 201 -9.33 10.73 -9.46
CA ALA A 201 -8.96 10.58 -8.06
C ALA A 201 -8.85 11.93 -7.34
N LEU A 202 -8.20 12.91 -7.96
CA LEU A 202 -8.02 14.25 -7.41
C LEU A 202 -9.37 14.93 -7.18
N ALA A 203 -10.27 14.91 -8.15
CA ALA A 203 -11.61 15.48 -8.03
C ALA A 203 -12.36 14.91 -6.82
N ARG A 204 -12.37 13.58 -6.67
CA ARG A 204 -13.02 12.91 -5.53
C ARG A 204 -12.33 13.21 -4.20
N ALA A 205 -11.01 13.35 -4.19
CA ALA A 205 -10.23 13.60 -2.99
C ALA A 205 -10.49 15.01 -2.41
N ILE A 206 -10.64 16.01 -3.29
CA ILE A 206 -10.87 17.42 -2.88
C ILE A 206 -12.34 17.73 -2.57
N GLU A 207 -13.28 16.95 -3.09
CA GLU A 207 -14.71 17.07 -2.77
C GLU A 207 -15.01 16.76 -1.29
N THR A 208 -14.20 15.95 -0.62
CA THR A 208 -14.42 15.59 0.78
C THR A 208 -13.90 16.69 1.72
N PRO A 209 -14.79 17.43 2.42
CA PRO A 209 -14.36 18.48 3.33
C PRO A 209 -13.55 17.90 4.51
N PRO A 210 -12.58 18.65 5.05
CA PRO A 210 -11.89 18.26 6.27
C PRO A 210 -12.85 18.34 7.48
N PRO A 211 -12.83 17.36 8.41
CA PRO A 211 -13.76 17.29 9.53
C PRO A 211 -13.68 18.49 10.49
N THR A 212 -12.55 19.19 10.53
CA THR A 212 -12.31 20.35 11.43
C THR A 212 -12.02 21.66 10.70
N GLY A 213 -12.29 21.71 9.38
CA GLY A 213 -11.92 22.86 8.54
C GLY A 213 -10.42 22.99 8.26
N ARG A 214 -9.56 22.16 8.88
CA ARG A 214 -8.13 22.12 8.64
C ARG A 214 -7.73 20.84 7.91
N ILE A 215 -6.87 20.96 6.90
CA ILE A 215 -6.42 19.83 6.07
C ILE A 215 -5.28 19.10 6.78
N SER A 216 -5.40 17.78 6.92
CA SER A 216 -4.34 16.98 7.54
C SER A 216 -3.12 16.82 6.63
N PRO A 217 -1.89 16.66 7.18
CA PRO A 217 -0.68 16.51 6.38
C PRO A 217 -0.71 15.29 5.47
N HIS A 218 -1.40 14.22 5.88
CA HIS A 218 -1.63 13.03 5.04
C HIS A 218 -2.43 13.38 3.79
N ARG A 219 -3.57 14.07 3.95
CA ARG A 219 -4.41 14.50 2.80
C ARG A 219 -3.64 15.41 1.87
N VAL A 220 -2.86 16.35 2.40
CA VAL A 220 -2.00 17.24 1.58
C VAL A 220 -1.02 16.43 0.72
N ARG A 221 -0.33 15.43 1.30
CA ARG A 221 0.62 14.60 0.55
C ARG A 221 -0.06 13.76 -0.54
N VAL A 222 -1.18 13.14 -0.22
CA VAL A 222 -1.95 12.36 -1.21
C VAL A 222 -2.44 13.28 -2.33
N VAL A 223 -3.09 14.40 -2.02
CA VAL A 223 -3.56 15.37 -3.02
C VAL A 223 -2.41 15.91 -3.86
N ALA A 224 -1.24 16.16 -3.27
CA ALA A 224 -0.05 16.57 -4.01
C ALA A 224 0.41 15.51 -5.02
N LEU A 225 0.44 14.23 -4.62
CA LEU A 225 0.75 13.11 -5.52
C LEU A 225 -0.29 12.94 -6.63
N LEU A 226 -1.57 13.09 -6.32
CA LEU A 226 -2.65 13.02 -7.32
C LEU A 226 -2.56 14.18 -8.32
N ARG A 227 -2.32 15.39 -7.83
CA ARG A 227 -2.14 16.58 -8.67
C ARG A 227 -0.94 16.43 -9.58
N ALA A 228 0.18 15.98 -9.02
CA ALA A 228 1.38 15.62 -9.76
C ALA A 228 1.07 14.67 -10.93
N LEU A 229 0.40 13.55 -10.63
CA LEU A 229 0.08 12.53 -11.63
C LEU A 229 -1.04 12.92 -12.62
N SER A 230 -1.86 13.93 -12.30
CA SER A 230 -2.97 14.40 -13.15
C SER A 230 -2.54 15.36 -14.26
N GLN A 231 -1.33 15.91 -14.20
CA GLN A 231 -0.84 16.85 -15.21
C GLN A 231 -0.34 16.06 -16.43
N ASP A 232 -1.05 16.18 -17.55
CA ASP A 232 -0.78 15.50 -18.84
C ASP A 232 0.48 16.01 -19.59
N ALA A 233 1.40 16.71 -18.93
CA ALA A 233 2.55 17.34 -19.60
C ALA A 233 3.88 16.98 -18.92
N PRO A 234 4.63 16.00 -19.47
CA PRO A 234 6.08 15.85 -19.25
C PRO A 234 6.87 17.09 -19.73
N ASP A 235 6.29 17.90 -20.62
CA ASP A 235 6.99 18.97 -21.35
C ASP A 235 7.10 20.31 -20.61
N ASP A 236 6.58 20.41 -19.38
CA ASP A 236 6.90 21.52 -18.49
C ASP A 236 7.96 21.07 -17.47
N PRO A 237 9.27 21.21 -17.78
CA PRO A 237 10.36 20.85 -16.87
C PRO A 237 10.35 21.66 -15.56
N SER A 238 9.48 22.65 -15.40
CA SER A 238 9.30 23.37 -14.14
C SER A 238 8.42 22.63 -13.12
N THR A 239 7.71 21.55 -13.51
CA THR A 239 6.82 20.79 -12.62
C THR A 239 7.55 19.70 -11.80
N GLY A 240 8.78 19.32 -12.16
CA GLY A 240 9.64 18.42 -11.37
C GLY A 240 9.09 16.99 -11.19
N LEU A 241 8.14 16.56 -12.04
CA LEU A 241 7.48 15.26 -11.92
C LEU A 241 8.40 14.07 -12.20
N GLU A 242 9.38 14.25 -13.09
CA GLU A 242 10.40 13.24 -13.39
C GLU A 242 11.26 12.88 -12.16
N ASP A 243 11.29 13.77 -11.16
CA ASP A 243 12.05 13.65 -9.91
C ASP A 243 11.23 13.16 -8.71
N LEU A 244 9.99 12.68 -8.89
CA LEU A 244 9.17 12.12 -7.82
C LEU A 244 9.18 10.57 -7.83
N PRO A 245 10.11 9.92 -7.12
CA PRO A 245 10.17 8.46 -6.93
C PRO A 245 8.82 7.77 -6.69
N ALA A 246 7.99 8.35 -5.83
CA ALA A 246 6.68 7.81 -5.49
C ALA A 246 5.72 7.79 -6.69
N ALA A 247 5.79 8.80 -7.58
CA ALA A 247 4.94 8.89 -8.77
C ALA A 247 5.25 7.76 -9.76
N LYS A 248 6.54 7.46 -9.99
CA LYS A 248 6.98 6.35 -10.86
C LYS A 248 6.50 4.99 -10.35
N LEU A 249 6.56 4.76 -9.04
CA LEU A 249 6.05 3.52 -8.44
C LEU A 249 4.51 3.42 -8.56
N ILE A 250 3.79 4.51 -8.33
CA ILE A 250 2.33 4.55 -8.51
C ILE A 250 1.97 4.26 -9.97
N ALA A 251 2.68 4.88 -10.92
CA ALA A 251 2.49 4.66 -12.35
C ALA A 251 2.68 3.19 -12.72
N LEU A 252 3.79 2.59 -12.29
CA LEU A 252 4.09 1.18 -12.54
C LEU A 252 3.02 0.25 -11.96
N THR A 253 2.65 0.43 -10.68
CA THR A 253 1.68 -0.44 -10.01
C THR A 253 0.27 -0.30 -10.55
N TYR A 254 -0.15 0.91 -10.93
CA TYR A 254 -1.40 1.15 -11.66
C TYR A 254 -1.37 0.45 -13.01
N ARG A 255 -0.28 0.58 -13.78
CA ARG A 255 -0.14 -0.01 -15.12
C ARG A 255 -0.22 -1.53 -15.07
N LEU A 256 0.53 -2.18 -14.19
CA LEU A 256 0.48 -3.64 -14.00
C LEU A 256 -0.96 -4.10 -13.73
N GLU A 257 -1.66 -3.42 -12.82
CA GLU A 257 -3.02 -3.82 -12.49
C GLU A 257 -4.02 -3.43 -13.57
N ARG A 258 -3.81 -2.37 -14.36
CA ARG A 258 -4.58 -2.04 -15.57
C ARG A 258 -4.48 -3.17 -16.60
N ASP A 259 -3.27 -3.65 -16.83
CA ASP A 259 -2.98 -4.65 -17.85
C ASP A 259 -3.39 -6.07 -17.40
N ARG A 260 -3.63 -6.29 -16.10
CA ARG A 260 -4.09 -7.58 -15.55
C ARG A 260 -5.30 -8.16 -16.28
N ARG A 261 -6.20 -7.29 -16.72
CA ARG A 261 -7.39 -7.66 -17.47
C ARG A 261 -7.42 -6.87 -18.77
N PRO A 262 -6.72 -7.30 -19.83
CA PRO A 262 -6.61 -6.49 -21.04
C PRO A 262 -7.97 -6.29 -21.73
N GLU A 263 -8.10 -5.18 -22.46
CA GLU A 263 -9.30 -4.87 -23.24
C GLU A 263 -9.39 -5.80 -24.46
N GLY A 264 -10.62 -6.18 -24.84
CA GLY A 264 -10.86 -6.95 -26.07
C GLY A 264 -10.52 -8.45 -26.03
N VAL A 265 -10.02 -8.97 -24.90
CA VAL A 265 -9.70 -10.40 -24.72
C VAL A 265 -10.31 -10.95 -23.44
N ASP A 266 -10.59 -12.26 -23.37
CA ASP A 266 -11.25 -12.92 -22.23
C ASP A 266 -10.32 -13.70 -21.30
N PHE A 267 -9.02 -13.39 -21.31
CA PHE A 267 -8.07 -13.93 -20.33
C PHE A 267 -7.68 -12.89 -19.29
N GLU A 268 -7.09 -13.37 -18.21
CA GLU A 268 -6.53 -12.57 -17.14
C GLU A 268 -5.04 -12.91 -17.04
N LEU A 269 -4.21 -11.90 -16.81
CA LEU A 269 -2.77 -12.08 -16.64
C LEU A 269 -2.45 -12.37 -15.17
N THR A 270 -1.60 -13.36 -14.94
CA THR A 270 -1.04 -13.59 -13.61
C THR A 270 -0.02 -12.49 -13.28
N LYS A 271 0.34 -12.36 -12.00
CA LYS A 271 1.45 -11.47 -11.61
C LYS A 271 2.75 -11.76 -12.38
N LEU A 272 3.04 -13.03 -12.67
CA LEU A 272 4.24 -13.39 -13.42
C LEU A 272 4.17 -12.87 -14.86
N ASP A 273 3.02 -12.99 -15.51
CA ASP A 273 2.82 -12.49 -16.87
C ASP A 273 2.96 -10.96 -16.92
N LEU A 274 2.40 -10.26 -15.94
CA LEU A 274 2.49 -8.80 -15.82
C LEU A 274 3.92 -8.32 -15.65
N LEU A 275 4.68 -8.96 -14.75
CA LEU A 275 6.09 -8.62 -14.54
C LEU A 275 6.95 -8.99 -15.76
N SER A 276 6.60 -10.06 -16.48
CA SER A 276 7.30 -10.45 -17.72
C SER A 276 7.06 -9.45 -18.84
N ALA A 277 5.80 -9.03 -19.02
CA ALA A 277 5.44 -8.00 -19.99
C ALA A 277 6.15 -6.67 -19.69
N ALA A 278 6.17 -6.26 -18.41
CA ALA A 278 6.89 -5.06 -17.99
C ALA A 278 8.42 -5.16 -18.15
N ALA A 279 9.01 -6.34 -17.98
CA ALA A 279 10.45 -6.54 -18.15
C ALA A 279 10.92 -6.44 -19.61
N GLY A 280 10.00 -6.67 -20.57
CA GLY A 280 10.26 -6.54 -22.00
C GLY A 280 9.93 -5.17 -22.59
N ASP A 281 9.43 -4.24 -21.79
CA ASP A 281 8.91 -2.95 -22.23
C ASP A 281 9.88 -1.80 -21.90
N GLU A 282 10.38 -1.13 -22.93
CA GLU A 282 11.36 -0.04 -22.82
C GLU A 282 10.77 1.24 -22.20
N GLU A 283 9.44 1.39 -22.15
CA GLU A 283 8.77 2.52 -21.48
C GLU A 283 8.76 2.38 -19.95
N VAL A 284 9.11 1.20 -19.41
CA VAL A 284 9.18 0.97 -17.97
C VAL A 284 10.51 1.44 -17.42
N ASP A 285 10.48 2.26 -16.37
CA ASP A 285 11.67 2.54 -15.59
C ASP A 285 12.17 1.26 -14.90
N GLY A 286 13.23 0.68 -15.45
CA GLY A 286 13.79 -0.59 -14.98
C GLY A 286 14.25 -0.56 -13.51
N ALA A 287 14.55 0.60 -12.93
CA ALA A 287 14.90 0.69 -11.50
C ALA A 287 13.69 0.40 -10.60
N TRP A 288 12.52 0.94 -10.95
CA TRP A 288 11.28 0.69 -10.22
C TRP A 288 10.76 -0.73 -10.44
N LEU A 289 10.88 -1.25 -11.67
CA LEU A 289 10.52 -2.64 -11.93
C LEU A 289 11.39 -3.61 -11.11
N ARG A 290 12.71 -3.37 -11.06
CA ARG A 290 13.61 -4.17 -10.20
C ARG A 290 13.23 -4.10 -8.73
N LEU A 291 12.80 -2.94 -8.23
CA LEU A 291 12.35 -2.81 -6.85
C LEU A 291 11.08 -3.64 -6.60
N VAL A 292 10.12 -3.63 -7.52
CA VAL A 292 8.90 -4.45 -7.43
C VAL A 292 9.24 -5.94 -7.49
N ILE A 293 10.09 -6.37 -8.43
CA ILE A 293 10.57 -7.76 -8.55
C ILE A 293 11.26 -8.22 -7.25
N ASN A 294 12.14 -7.39 -6.69
CA ASN A 294 12.79 -7.67 -5.41
C ASN A 294 11.78 -7.79 -4.26
N ALA A 295 10.76 -6.92 -4.24
CA ALA A 295 9.73 -6.93 -3.20
C ALA A 295 8.87 -8.19 -3.27
N GLU A 296 8.51 -8.60 -4.48
CA GLU A 296 7.67 -9.78 -4.73
C GLU A 296 8.43 -11.11 -4.66
N GLY A 297 9.77 -11.07 -4.65
CA GLY A 297 10.60 -12.26 -4.49
C GLY A 297 10.53 -13.27 -5.64
N VAL A 298 10.10 -12.84 -6.84
CA VAL A 298 9.96 -13.70 -8.03
C VAL A 298 10.64 -13.04 -9.21
N VAL A 299 11.53 -13.76 -9.91
CA VAL A 299 12.21 -13.26 -11.11
C VAL A 299 11.44 -13.68 -12.37
N PRO A 300 10.83 -12.74 -13.11
CA PRO A 300 9.98 -13.07 -14.26
C PRO A 300 10.80 -13.43 -15.51
N PRO A 301 10.25 -14.26 -16.42
CA PRO A 301 10.70 -14.33 -17.81
C PRO A 301 10.92 -12.96 -18.44
N GLY A 302 11.95 -12.84 -19.29
CA GLY A 302 12.35 -11.57 -19.89
C GLY A 302 13.22 -10.67 -19.00
N ALA A 303 13.27 -10.91 -17.68
CA ALA A 303 14.15 -10.13 -16.80
C ALA A 303 15.62 -10.30 -17.19
N ARG A 304 16.33 -9.16 -17.25
CA ARG A 304 17.79 -9.12 -17.44
C ARG A 304 18.46 -9.40 -16.10
N VAL A 305 19.37 -10.36 -16.07
CA VAL A 305 20.05 -10.81 -14.85
C VAL A 305 21.56 -10.92 -15.04
N VAL A 306 22.28 -10.84 -13.91
CA VAL A 306 23.72 -11.10 -13.80
C VAL A 306 23.89 -12.37 -12.98
N LEU A 307 24.59 -13.35 -13.55
CA LEU A 307 24.93 -14.60 -12.88
C LEU A 307 26.09 -14.39 -11.88
N PRO A 308 26.31 -15.34 -10.96
CA PRO A 308 27.40 -15.29 -9.97
C PRO A 308 28.80 -15.15 -10.57
N ASP A 309 29.01 -15.68 -11.78
CA ASP A 309 30.27 -15.59 -12.53
C ASP A 309 30.45 -14.24 -13.27
N GLY A 310 29.49 -13.32 -13.13
CA GLY A 310 29.47 -12.02 -13.78
C GLY A 310 28.90 -12.01 -15.20
N SER A 311 28.53 -13.18 -15.75
CA SER A 311 27.89 -13.26 -17.05
C SER A 311 26.49 -12.63 -17.01
N ARG A 312 26.06 -12.08 -18.15
CA ARG A 312 24.74 -11.45 -18.30
C ARG A 312 23.83 -12.33 -19.13
N GLY A 313 22.57 -12.42 -18.74
CA GLY A 313 21.58 -13.20 -19.45
C GLY A 313 20.16 -12.68 -19.28
N VAL A 314 19.24 -13.39 -19.94
CA VAL A 314 17.80 -13.11 -19.88
C VAL A 314 17.08 -14.33 -19.33
N VAL A 315 16.18 -14.12 -18.38
CA VAL A 315 15.40 -15.21 -17.80
C VAL A 315 14.44 -15.78 -18.84
N MET A 316 14.46 -17.10 -19.01
CA MET A 316 13.60 -17.84 -19.94
C MET A 316 12.38 -18.44 -19.25
N GLY A 317 12.46 -18.67 -17.94
CA GLY A 317 11.43 -19.40 -17.21
C GLY A 317 11.90 -19.86 -15.83
N PRO A 318 11.06 -20.62 -15.11
CA PRO A 318 11.43 -21.22 -13.84
C PRO A 318 12.64 -22.14 -14.01
N GLY A 319 13.50 -22.16 -13.00
CA GLY A 319 14.68 -23.03 -12.91
C GLY A 319 14.54 -23.98 -11.72
N ASP A 320 15.26 -23.69 -10.63
CA ASP A 320 15.12 -24.43 -9.38
C ASP A 320 13.71 -24.22 -8.78
N PRO A 321 12.94 -25.29 -8.53
CA PRO A 321 11.59 -25.17 -7.96
C PRO A 321 11.58 -24.67 -6.51
N MET A 322 12.72 -24.73 -5.81
CA MET A 322 12.85 -24.32 -4.41
C MET A 322 13.39 -22.89 -4.26
N ASP A 323 13.90 -22.27 -5.33
CA ASP A 323 14.48 -20.94 -5.29
C ASP A 323 14.14 -20.12 -6.55
N ALA A 324 13.22 -19.16 -6.40
CA ALA A 324 12.81 -18.26 -7.47
C ALA A 324 13.94 -17.35 -8.00
N TRP A 325 15.06 -17.22 -7.25
CA TRP A 325 16.26 -16.50 -7.68
C TRP A 325 17.26 -17.38 -8.42
N ARG A 326 16.93 -18.64 -8.68
CA ARG A 326 17.71 -19.53 -9.56
C ARG A 326 16.90 -19.95 -10.79
N PRO A 327 16.46 -18.98 -11.62
CA PRO A 327 15.64 -19.28 -12.79
C PRO A 327 16.48 -19.90 -13.92
N SER A 328 15.82 -20.38 -14.97
CA SER A 328 16.47 -20.75 -16.23
C SER A 328 16.86 -19.48 -17.00
N VAL A 329 18.13 -19.34 -17.38
CA VAL A 329 18.69 -18.12 -17.99
C VAL A 329 19.36 -18.42 -19.33
N LEU A 330 19.09 -17.60 -20.35
CA LEU A 330 19.79 -17.60 -21.62
C LEU A 330 21.05 -16.72 -21.54
N VAL A 331 22.22 -17.34 -21.68
CA VAL A 331 23.54 -16.67 -21.70
C VAL A 331 24.28 -17.07 -22.97
N GLY A 332 24.60 -16.10 -23.83
CA GLY A 332 25.39 -16.35 -25.05
C GLY A 332 24.81 -17.45 -25.97
N GLY A 333 23.48 -17.58 -26.04
CA GLY A 333 22.79 -18.58 -26.85
C GLY A 333 22.63 -19.96 -26.19
N ARG A 334 23.03 -20.13 -24.92
CA ARG A 334 22.84 -21.36 -24.15
C ARG A 334 21.94 -21.12 -22.96
N VAL A 335 21.06 -22.08 -22.68
CA VAL A 335 20.21 -22.06 -21.49
C VAL A 335 20.97 -22.71 -20.34
N VAL A 336 21.07 -22.00 -19.21
CA VAL A 336 21.74 -22.45 -17.99
C VAL A 336 20.83 -22.26 -16.79
N ILE A 337 20.92 -23.15 -15.81
CA ILE A 337 20.31 -22.98 -14.49
C ILE A 337 21.45 -22.70 -13.52
N PRO A 338 21.48 -21.53 -12.85
CA PRO A 338 22.62 -21.14 -12.03
C PRO A 338 22.62 -21.88 -10.69
N ASP A 339 23.82 -22.22 -10.20
CA ASP A 339 24.01 -22.91 -8.92
C ASP A 339 23.81 -22.00 -7.71
N LEU A 340 23.90 -20.68 -7.91
CA LEU A 340 23.66 -19.66 -6.88
C LEU A 340 22.65 -18.61 -7.39
N PRO A 341 21.97 -17.88 -6.48
CA PRO A 341 21.01 -16.84 -6.84
C PRO A 341 21.56 -15.79 -7.82
N VAL A 342 20.76 -15.44 -8.82
CA VAL A 342 21.07 -14.36 -9.78
C VAL A 342 20.83 -12.99 -9.15
N ARG A 343 21.38 -11.94 -9.78
CA ARG A 343 21.08 -10.54 -9.43
C ARG A 343 20.37 -9.86 -10.60
N LEU A 344 19.43 -8.96 -10.33
CA LEU A 344 18.82 -8.17 -11.39
C LEU A 344 19.86 -7.25 -12.04
N GLY A 345 19.96 -7.29 -13.37
CA GLY A 345 20.91 -6.49 -14.13
C GLY A 345 20.44 -5.04 -14.27
N ALA A 346 21.39 -4.10 -14.27
CA ALA A 346 21.13 -2.73 -14.69
C ALA A 346 20.85 -2.67 -16.20
N GLU A 347 19.89 -1.85 -16.60
CA GLU A 347 19.75 -1.43 -17.99
C GLU A 347 20.90 -0.47 -18.31
N ARG A 348 21.44 -0.56 -19.52
CA ARG A 348 22.46 0.37 -20.00
C ARG A 348 21.80 1.45 -20.81
#